data_AF-A0A842PJG0-F1
#
_entry.id   AF-A0A842PJG0-F1
#
_cell.length_a   1.000
_cell.length_b   1.000
_cell.length_c   1.000
_cell.angle_alpha   90.00
_cell.angle_beta   90.00
_cell.angle_gamma   90.00
#
_symmetry.space_group_name_H-M   'P 1'
#
loop_
_entity.id
_entity.type
_entity.pdbx_description
1 polymer ?
#
loop_
_entity_poly.entity_id
_entity_poly.type
_entity_poly.pdbx_seq_one_letter_code
_entity_poly.pdbx_strand_id
1 'polypeptide(L)' 'MQKTIEVVYEKGMFKPLEKVELIEGEEIRIEIKEKIDKSEKAREILDKLKRFTSIRLKPEILEEIYLESSRC' A
#
# COMPACT_ATOMS: atom_id res chain seq x y z
N MET A 1 10.76 19.77 17.98
CA MET A 1 10.24 19.12 16.75
C MET A 1 10.57 17.64 16.83
N GLN A 2 9.58 16.75 16.67
CA GLN A 2 9.84 15.31 16.61
C GLN A 2 10.29 14.95 15.19
N LYS A 3 11.45 14.29 15.06
CA LYS A 3 11.93 13.71 13.81
C LYS A 3 11.78 12.19 13.89
N THR A 4 11.12 11.59 12.90
CA THR A 4 11.09 10.13 12.76
C THR A 4 12.32 9.70 11.99
N ILE A 5 13.11 8.79 12.56
CA ILE A 5 14.33 8.27 11.95
C ILE A 5 14.01 6.89 11.41
N GLU A 6 14.23 6.66 10.12
CA GLU A 6 14.13 5.33 9.54
C GLU A 6 15.43 4.55 9.82
N VAL A 7 15.27 3.34 10.35
CA VAL A 7 16.37 2.47 10.77
C VAL A 7 16.19 1.08 10.18
N VAL A 8 17.30 0.42 9.87
CA VAL A 8 17.33 -0.99 9.46
C VAL A 8 17.83 -1.81 10.64
N TYR A 9 17.11 -2.89 10.96
CA TYR A 9 17.54 -3.82 11.99
C TYR A 9 18.34 -4.96 11.36
N GLU A 10 19.64 -5.02 11.66
CA GLU A 10 20.54 -6.08 11.17
C GLU A 10 21.38 -6.65 12.30
N LYS A 11 21.38 -7.98 12.45
CA LYS A 11 22.24 -8.72 13.40
C LYS A 11 22.17 -8.20 14.85
N GLY A 12 21.00 -7.74 15.30
CA GLY A 12 20.83 -7.24 16.66
C GLY A 12 21.08 -5.73 16.83
N MET A 13 21.41 -5.00 15.76
CA MET A 13 21.75 -3.58 15.82
C MET A 13 20.81 -2.74 14.94
N PHE A 14 20.29 -1.64 15.49
CA PHE A 14 19.56 -0.63 14.72
C PHE A 14 20.53 0.30 14.01
N LYS A 15 20.54 0.26 12.67
CA LYS A 15 21.37 1.12 11.83
C LYS A 15 20.51 2.22 11.22
N PRO A 16 20.74 3.49 11.55
CA PRO A 16 19.98 4.58 10.94
C PRO A 16 20.38 4.79 9.48
N LEU A 17 19.39 5.09 8.63
CA LEU A 17 19.62 5.40 7.21
C LEU A 17 20.21 6.80 7.02
N GLU A 18 19.95 7.71 7.96
CA GLU A 18 20.48 9.07 7.98
C GLU A 18 21.34 9.29 9.22
N LYS A 19 22.29 10.24 9.14
CA LYS A 19 23.13 10.58 10.28
C LYS A 19 22.27 11.22 11.38
N VAL A 20 22.34 10.67 12.58
CA VAL A 20 21.63 11.20 13.75
C VAL A 20 22.65 11.76 14.73
N GLU A 21 22.42 12.98 15.21
CA GLU A 21 23.20 13.58 16.28
C GLU A 21 22.43 13.36 17.59
N LEU A 22 22.86 12.34 18.35
CA LEU A 22 22.33 11.98 19.67
C LEU A 22 23.46 12.06 20.68
N ILE A 23 23.15 12.45 21.91
CA ILE A 23 24.12 12.50 22.99
C ILE A 23 24.33 11.08 23.54
N GLU A 24 25.57 10.70 23.81
CA GLU A 24 25.85 9.41 24.45
C GLU A 24 25.16 9.34 25.82
N GLY A 25 24.42 8.25 26.05
CA GLY A 25 23.65 8.03 27.28
C GLY A 25 22.21 8.55 27.24
N GLU A 26 21.73 9.12 26.13
CA GLU A 26 20.30 9.42 25.98
C GLU A 26 19.44 8.15 25.90
N GLU A 27 18.37 8.10 26.70
CA GLU A 27 17.31 7.10 26.56
C GLU A 27 16.30 7.53 25.50
N ILE A 28 16.09 6.69 24.49
CA ILE A 28 15.20 7.00 23.36
C ILE A 28 14.11 5.93 23.29
N ARG A 29 12.86 6.35 23.11
CA ARG A 29 11.74 5.43 22.89
C ARG A 29 11.64 5.08 21.40
N ILE A 30 11.63 3.78 21.10
CA ILE A 30 11.45 3.24 19.75
C ILE A 30 10.01 2.74 19.62
N GLU A 31 9.33 3.13 18.54
CA GLU A 31 7.99 2.65 18.19
C GLU A 31 8.07 1.85 16.89
N ILE A 32 7.73 0.57 16.95
CA ILE A 32 7.66 -0.30 15.77
C ILE A 32 6.25 -0.23 15.22
N LYS A 33 6.09 0.25 13.98
CA LYS A 33 4.80 0.28 13.26
C LYS A 33 4.81 -0.75 12.15
N GLU A 34 3.80 -1.61 12.12
CA GLU A 34 3.55 -2.49 10.98
C GLU A 34 3.15 -1.64 9.76
N LYS A 35 4.03 -1.54 8.76
CA LYS A 35 3.65 -1.04 7.44
C LYS A 35 2.84 -2.14 6.76
N ILE A 36 1.51 -2.03 6.83
CA ILE A 36 0.63 -2.84 5.99
C ILE A 36 0.89 -2.42 4.55
N ASP A 37 1.54 -3.30 3.79
CA ASP A 37 1.88 -3.06 2.40
C ASP A 37 0.59 -3.01 1.57
N LYS A 38 0.09 -1.80 1.30
CA LYS A 38 -1.14 -1.60 0.52
C LYS A 38 -1.04 -2.24 -0.87
N SER A 39 0.18 -2.49 -1.35
CA SER A 39 0.46 -3.13 -2.63
C SER A 39 -0.01 -4.59 -2.67
N GLU A 40 0.08 -5.35 -1.57
CA GLU A 40 -0.37 -6.73 -1.51
C GLU A 40 -1.90 -6.83 -1.59
N LYS A 41 -2.60 -5.97 -0.84
CA LYS A 41 -4.07 -5.89 -0.93
C LYS A 41 -4.54 -5.46 -2.31
N ALA A 42 -3.84 -4.52 -2.95
CA ALA A 42 -4.16 -4.10 -4.31
C ALA A 42 -3.97 -5.25 -5.32
N ARG A 43 -2.89 -6.04 -5.20
CA ARG A 43 -2.66 -7.23 -6.03
C ARG A 43 -3.76 -8.27 -5.84
N GLU A 44 -4.18 -8.52 -4.60
CA GLU A 44 -5.24 -9.50 -4.33
C GLU A 44 -6.60 -9.08 -4.95
N ILE A 45 -6.93 -7.78 -4.92
CA ILE A 45 -8.12 -7.23 -5.57
C ILE A 45 -8.01 -7.33 -7.10
N LEU A 46 -6.85 -6.99 -7.66
CA LEU A 46 -6.57 -7.12 -9.10
C LEU A 46 -6.70 -8.57 -9.58
N ASP A 47 -6.18 -9.52 -8.82
CA ASP A 47 -6.29 -10.95 -9.15
C ASP A 47 -7.71 -11.48 -9.05
N LYS A 48 -8.53 -10.95 -8.12
CA LYS A 48 -9.96 -11.25 -8.08
C LYS A 48 -10.67 -10.68 -9.31
N LEU A 49 -10.42 -9.42 -9.67
CA LEU A 49 -11.05 -8.77 -10.83
C LEU A 49 -10.70 -9.45 -12.16
N LYS A 50 -9.45 -9.89 -12.35
CA LYS A 50 -9.03 -10.61 -13.56
C LYS A 50 -9.81 -11.91 -13.79
N ARG A 51 -10.32 -12.56 -12.74
CA ARG A 51 -11.16 -13.76 -12.87
C ARG A 51 -12.53 -13.42 -13.47
N PHE A 52 -13.04 -12.22 -13.19
CA PHE A 52 -14.36 -11.77 -13.65
C PHE A 52 -14.33 -11.15 -15.05
N THR A 53 -13.20 -10.59 -15.50
CA THR A 53 -13.10 -9.85 -16.78
C THR A 53 -13.06 -10.73 -18.05
N SER A 54 -13.25 -12.04 -17.93
CA SER A 54 -13.33 -12.96 -19.09
C SER A 54 -14.52 -12.67 -20.03
N ILE A 55 -15.44 -11.78 -19.65
CA ILE A 55 -16.58 -11.40 -20.47
C ILE A 55 -16.09 -10.39 -21.52
N ARG A 56 -15.80 -10.87 -22.74
CA ARG A 56 -15.80 -10.01 -23.93
C ARG A 56 -17.23 -9.49 -24.12
N LEU A 57 -17.54 -8.34 -23.52
CA LEU A 57 -18.79 -7.64 -23.81
C LEU A 57 -18.71 -7.22 -25.27
N LYS A 58 -19.63 -7.75 -26.09
CA LYS A 58 -19.74 -7.27 -27.45
C LYS A 58 -20.28 -5.83 -27.43
N PRO A 59 -19.89 -4.98 -28.38
CA PRO A 59 -20.30 -3.57 -28.40
C PRO A 59 -21.81 -3.36 -28.31
N GLU A 60 -22.60 -4.28 -28.88
CA GLU A 60 -24.06 -4.18 -28.92
C GLU A 60 -24.69 -4.25 -27.52
N ILE A 61 -24.12 -5.07 -26.63
CA ILE A 61 -24.61 -5.24 -25.25
C ILE A 61 -24.30 -4.00 -24.40
N LEU A 62 -23.16 -3.35 -24.66
CA LEU A 62 -22.78 -2.11 -23.96
C LEU A 62 -23.70 -0.95 -24.35
N GLU A 63 -24.10 -0.88 -25.61
CA GLU A 63 -24.99 0.16 -26.13
C GLU A 63 -26.42 0.00 -25.56
N GLU A 64 -26.90 -1.23 -25.42
CA GLU A 64 -28.18 -1.56 -24.78
C GLU A 64 -28.19 -1.13 -23.30
N ILE A 65 -27.15 -1.48 -22.54
CA ILE A 65 -27.01 -1.07 -21.12
C ILE A 65 -26.99 0.46 -20.97
N TYR A 66 -26.29 1.16 -21.87
CA TYR A 66 -26.21 2.62 -21.83
C TYR A 66 -27.56 3.29 -22.09
N LEU A 67 -28.30 2.80 -23.09
CA LEU A 67 -29.63 3.31 -23.43
C LEU A 67 -30.65 3.06 -22.32
N GLU A 68 -30.60 1.90 -21.65
CA GLU A 68 -31.47 1.61 -20.50
C GLU A 68 -31.18 2.51 -19.30
N SER A 69 -29.90 2.76 -19.00
CA SER A 69 -29.51 3.65 -17.89
C SER A 69 -29.93 5.11 -18.08
N SER A 70 -30.14 5.53 -19.34
CA SER A 70 -30.59 6.89 -19.71
C SER A 70 -32.12 7.02 -19.73
N ARG A 71 -32.86 5.94 -19.50
CA ARG A 71 -34.32 5.90 -19.49
C ARG A 71 -34.94 5.94 -18.08
N CYS A 72 -34.10 6.02 -17.04
CA CYS A 72 -34.50 6.23 -15.64
C CYS A 72 -34.31 7.68 -15.21
#